data_AF-A0A923N2U8-F1
#
_entry.id   AF-A0A923N2U8-F1
#
_cell.length_a   1.000
_cell.length_b   1.000
_cell.length_c   1.000
_cell.angle_alpha   90.00
_cell.angle_beta   90.00
_cell.angle_gamma   90.00
#
_symmetry.space_group_name_H-M   'P 1'
#
loop_
_entity.id
_entity.type
_entity.pdbx_description
1 polymer ?
#
loop_
_entity_poly.entity_id
_entity_poly.type
_entity_poly.pdbx_seq_one_letter_code
_entity_poly.pdbx_strand_id
1 'polypeptide(L)'
;MNFTLAKVKESNTDRYILQTDSKYFSINELLFEILSEYKTNTSYENISYSINEKFHQSDLTDRAFIESSIDKVKEMIEISKNDSQKKTYIHNKFNILKNEAGDKIYNALSFLFEKKTFFIAFVLLFVASFVFFYINIIGSSKIVENFQESLTWSNLILYYLLFFGIIFFHEIGHATASYSFGAKPKEIGFGIYFIFPVMYTNTTNAWRLDKIKRIIVNLGGIYFQLIINFVLMSLYYFSPFQNFSLSLLIMNTASIITSFNPFFRYDGYWIFSDYFHLQNLREKSTSLVQNIILHPSKTFSEIKNKNIKYSLLTRWV
;
A
#
# COMPACT_ATOMS: atom_id res chain seq x y z
N MET A 1 24.48 5.88 -13.37
CA MET A 1 23.34 6.05 -12.46
C MET A 1 22.20 5.20 -13.02
N ASN A 2 21.83 4.10 -12.37
CA ASN A 2 20.76 3.24 -12.89
C ASN A 2 19.43 3.71 -12.32
N PHE A 3 18.62 4.36 -13.16
CA PHE A 3 17.24 4.70 -12.85
C PHE A 3 16.37 4.54 -14.09
N THR A 4 15.12 4.15 -13.88
CA THR A 4 14.09 4.09 -14.91
C THR A 4 13.07 5.18 -14.68
N LEU A 5 12.52 5.71 -15.77
CA LEU A 5 11.50 6.75 -15.75
C LEU A 5 10.21 6.13 -16.28
N ALA A 6 9.09 6.41 -15.63
CA ALA A 6 7.78 5.96 -16.07
C ALA A 6 6.76 7.10 -15.99
N LYS A 7 5.98 7.26 -17.06
CA LYS A 7 4.82 8.12 -17.11
C LYS A 7 3.56 7.27 -16.92
N VAL A 8 2.75 7.59 -15.93
CA VAL A 8 1.50 6.89 -15.63
C VAL A 8 0.34 7.85 -15.87
N LYS A 9 -0.53 7.51 -16.81
CA LYS A 9 -1.75 8.28 -17.06
C LYS A 9 -2.74 8.05 -15.92
N GLU A 10 -3.17 9.13 -15.25
CA GLU A 10 -4.31 9.13 -14.32
C GLU A 10 -5.44 9.97 -14.93
N SER A 11 -6.65 9.92 -14.34
CA SER A 11 -7.86 10.49 -14.95
C SER A 11 -7.81 12.01 -15.17
N ASN A 12 -7.09 12.74 -14.31
CA ASN A 12 -7.07 14.22 -14.32
C ASN A 12 -5.67 14.81 -14.56
N THR A 13 -4.59 14.07 -14.26
CA THR A 13 -3.20 14.54 -14.37
C THR A 13 -2.27 13.37 -14.63
N ASP A 14 -1.22 13.57 -15.42
CA ASP A 14 -0.17 12.58 -15.58
C ASP A 14 0.73 12.52 -14.33
N ARG A 15 1.11 11.31 -13.93
CA ARG A 15 2.05 11.09 -12.82
C ARG A 15 3.39 10.62 -13.37
N TYR A 16 4.45 11.29 -12.94
CA TYR A 16 5.82 10.99 -13.34
C TYR A 16 6.56 10.28 -12.20
N ILE A 17 7.19 9.16 -12.53
CA ILE A 17 7.82 8.26 -11.56
C ILE A 17 9.28 8.04 -11.91
N LEU A 18 10.14 8.23 -10.92
CA LEU A 18 11.52 7.81 -10.91
C LEU A 18 11.63 6.49 -10.15
N GLN A 19 12.10 5.45 -10.82
CA GLN A 19 12.36 4.15 -10.23
C GLN A 19 13.87 3.93 -10.10
N THR A 20 14.28 3.49 -8.92
CA THR A 20 15.65 3.02 -8.62
C THR A 20 15.63 1.52 -8.38
N ASP A 21 16.80 0.92 -8.16
CA ASP A 21 16.91 -0.53 -7.89
C ASP A 21 16.04 -1.00 -6.71
N SER A 22 15.82 -0.12 -5.73
CA SER A 22 15.12 -0.45 -4.48
C SER A 22 13.80 0.29 -4.26
N LYS A 23 13.58 1.46 -4.90
CA LYS A 23 12.49 2.39 -4.52
C LYS A 23 11.84 3.09 -5.71
N TYR A 24 10.69 3.72 -5.44
CA TYR A 24 9.94 4.54 -6.38
C TYR A 24 9.73 5.94 -5.78
N PHE A 25 9.84 6.99 -6.61
CA PHE A 25 9.67 8.39 -6.23
C PHE A 25 8.73 9.09 -7.22
N SER A 26 7.83 9.98 -6.77
CA SER A 26 7.26 10.96 -7.69
C SER A 26 8.22 12.10 -7.88
N ILE A 27 8.29 12.46 -9.14
CA ILE A 27 8.90 13.69 -9.61
C ILE A 27 7.82 14.50 -10.31
N ASN A 28 8.01 15.80 -10.39
CA ASN A 28 7.17 16.62 -11.26
C ASN A 28 7.57 16.44 -12.74
N GLU A 29 6.76 16.99 -13.63
CA GLU A 29 6.99 16.93 -15.07
C GLU A 29 8.33 17.53 -15.48
N LEU A 30 8.67 18.70 -14.93
CA LEU A 30 9.94 19.37 -15.23
C LEU A 30 11.15 18.47 -14.93
N LEU A 31 11.20 17.86 -13.73
CA LEU A 31 12.30 16.98 -13.36
C LEU A 31 12.30 15.68 -14.17
N PHE A 32 11.13 15.18 -14.57
CA PHE A 32 11.03 14.01 -15.45
C PHE A 32 11.66 14.31 -16.82
N GLU A 33 11.38 15.47 -17.39
CA GLU A 33 11.92 15.88 -18.67
C GLU A 33 13.44 16.13 -18.59
N ILE A 34 13.91 16.81 -17.54
CA ILE A 34 15.34 17.00 -17.28
C ILE A 34 16.08 15.65 -17.22
N LEU A 35 15.53 14.68 -16.48
CA LEU A 35 16.14 13.36 -16.33
C LEU A 35 16.01 12.51 -17.61
N SER A 36 15.00 12.76 -18.44
CA SER A 36 14.84 12.09 -19.73
C SER A 36 15.90 12.56 -20.72
N GLU A 37 16.08 13.87 -20.81
CA GLU A 37 17.14 14.51 -21.61
C GLU A 37 18.54 14.13 -21.12
N TYR A 38 18.74 14.03 -19.81
CA TYR A 38 20.02 13.60 -19.23
C TYR A 38 20.43 12.17 -19.62
N LYS A 39 19.47 11.31 -20.01
CA LYS A 39 19.80 9.96 -20.52
C LYS A 39 20.36 9.98 -21.93
N THR A 40 20.00 10.97 -22.72
CA THR A 40 20.35 11.08 -24.15
C THR A 40 21.46 12.09 -24.40
N ASN A 41 21.58 13.12 -23.55
CA ASN A 41 22.50 14.24 -23.69
C ASN A 41 23.47 14.32 -22.51
N THR A 42 24.72 14.68 -22.78
CA THR A 42 25.78 14.77 -21.76
C THR A 42 26.08 16.20 -21.28
N SER A 43 25.70 17.24 -22.04
CA SER A 43 25.91 18.66 -21.66
C SER A 43 24.67 19.24 -20.99
N TYR A 44 24.87 19.85 -19.81
CA TYR A 44 23.80 20.51 -19.05
C TYR A 44 23.23 21.75 -19.77
N GLU A 45 24.04 22.44 -20.57
CA GLU A 45 23.60 23.57 -21.39
C GLU A 45 22.58 23.12 -22.45
N ASN A 46 22.86 22.03 -23.15
CA ASN A 46 21.95 21.48 -24.17
C ASN A 46 20.63 21.01 -23.55
N ILE A 47 20.70 20.41 -22.35
CA ILE A 47 19.51 20.00 -21.61
C ILE A 47 18.68 21.22 -21.23
N SER A 48 19.31 22.27 -20.68
CA SER A 48 18.61 23.52 -20.32
C SER A 48 17.93 24.17 -21.53
N TYR A 49 18.62 24.23 -22.69
CA TYR A 49 18.05 24.72 -23.92
C TYR A 49 16.83 23.90 -24.39
N SER A 50 16.95 22.57 -24.44
CA SER A 50 15.84 21.68 -24.83
C SER A 50 14.61 21.84 -23.94
N ILE A 51 14.83 21.95 -22.61
CA ILE A 51 13.76 22.13 -21.63
C ILE A 51 13.07 23.49 -21.82
N ASN A 52 13.84 24.57 -21.95
CA ASN A 52 13.27 25.91 -22.12
C ASN A 52 12.46 26.02 -23.42
N GLU A 53 12.94 25.42 -24.52
CA GLU A 53 12.19 25.29 -25.78
C GLU A 53 10.89 24.49 -25.59
N LYS A 54 10.97 23.32 -24.94
CA LYS A 54 9.83 22.42 -24.74
C LYS A 54 8.70 23.01 -23.89
N PHE A 55 9.04 23.81 -22.88
CA PHE A 55 8.06 24.49 -22.03
C PHE A 55 7.70 25.90 -22.54
N HIS A 56 8.24 26.33 -23.68
CA HIS A 56 8.05 27.67 -24.27
C HIS A 56 8.38 28.80 -23.28
N GLN A 57 9.44 28.63 -22.49
CA GLN A 57 9.88 29.57 -21.47
C GLN A 57 11.41 29.68 -21.47
N SER A 58 11.93 30.81 -21.95
CA SER A 58 13.37 31.01 -22.15
C SER A 58 14.20 30.94 -20.87
N ASP A 59 13.60 31.26 -19.72
CA ASP A 59 14.30 31.46 -18.44
C ASP A 59 13.84 30.44 -17.37
N LEU A 60 13.19 29.35 -17.78
CA LEU A 60 12.67 28.35 -16.84
C LEU A 60 13.80 27.58 -16.13
N THR A 61 14.87 27.27 -16.85
CA THR A 61 16.04 26.56 -16.34
C THR A 61 17.33 27.20 -16.85
N ASP A 62 18.41 27.06 -16.08
CA ASP A 62 19.78 27.34 -16.50
C ASP A 62 20.69 26.13 -16.22
N ARG A 63 21.95 26.20 -16.69
CA ARG A 63 22.95 25.14 -16.46
C ARG A 63 23.07 24.75 -14.99
N ALA A 64 23.14 25.73 -14.08
CA ALA A 64 23.32 25.49 -12.65
C ALA A 64 22.09 24.82 -12.02
N PHE A 65 20.89 25.17 -12.49
CA PHE A 65 19.63 24.54 -12.09
C PHE A 65 19.58 23.08 -12.52
N ILE A 66 19.96 22.78 -13.77
CA ILE A 66 20.02 21.40 -14.28
C ILE A 66 21.02 20.57 -13.47
N GLU A 67 22.23 21.08 -13.29
CA GLU A 67 23.30 20.43 -12.53
C GLU A 67 22.85 20.14 -11.08
N SER A 68 22.35 21.16 -10.39
CA SER A 68 21.87 21.00 -9.00
C SER A 68 20.67 20.06 -8.87
N SER A 69 19.79 20.01 -9.87
CA SER A 69 18.65 19.10 -9.89
C SER A 69 19.10 17.65 -10.04
N ILE A 70 20.04 17.39 -10.96
CA ILE A 70 20.60 16.06 -11.19
C ILE A 70 21.39 15.60 -9.95
N ASP A 71 22.21 16.47 -9.36
CA ASP A 71 23.00 16.13 -8.18
C ASP A 71 22.14 15.83 -6.96
N LYS A 72 21.04 16.57 -6.74
CA LYS A 72 20.04 16.22 -5.72
C LYS A 72 19.45 14.82 -5.93
N VAL A 73 19.17 14.44 -7.18
CA VAL A 73 18.68 13.09 -7.49
C VAL A 73 19.77 12.06 -7.23
N LYS A 74 21.04 12.31 -7.60
CA LYS A 74 22.16 11.40 -7.29
C LYS A 74 22.31 11.18 -5.79
N GLU A 75 22.35 12.25 -5.01
CA GLU A 75 22.42 12.20 -3.55
C GLU A 75 21.25 11.39 -2.97
N MET A 76 20.03 11.62 -3.46
CA MET A 76 18.86 10.87 -3.04
C MET A 76 18.97 9.37 -3.36
N ILE A 77 19.50 9.00 -4.53
CA ILE A 77 19.75 7.60 -4.88
C ILE A 77 20.82 6.98 -3.97
N GLU A 78 21.89 7.69 -3.65
CA GLU A 78 22.92 7.20 -2.74
C GLU A 78 22.39 7.01 -1.32
N ILE A 79 21.66 7.99 -0.78
CA ILE A 79 20.96 7.87 0.51
C ILE A 79 20.03 6.66 0.48
N SER A 80 19.31 6.44 -0.63
CA SER A 80 18.38 5.33 -0.76
C SER A 80 19.04 3.95 -0.72
N LYS A 81 20.27 3.82 -1.23
CA LYS A 81 21.08 2.60 -1.16
C LYS A 81 21.56 2.33 0.27
N ASN A 82 21.91 3.37 1.00
CA ASN A 82 22.30 3.25 2.41
C ASN A 82 21.09 2.99 3.33
N ASP A 83 19.91 3.53 3.02
CA ASP A 83 18.68 3.31 3.79
C ASP A 83 18.18 1.85 3.68
N SER A 84 18.47 1.13 2.60
CA SER A 84 18.20 -0.31 2.52
C SER A 84 18.94 -1.15 3.58
N GLN A 85 19.96 -0.59 4.23
CA GLN A 85 20.65 -1.22 5.36
C GLN A 85 20.05 -0.83 6.73
N LYS A 86 19.15 0.17 6.81
CA LYS A 86 18.49 0.55 8.07
C LYS A 86 17.28 -0.34 8.37
N LYS A 87 17.16 -0.73 9.63
CA LYS A 87 16.19 -1.68 10.21
C LYS A 87 14.79 -1.58 9.59
N THR A 88 14.41 -2.58 8.79
CA THR A 88 12.99 -2.84 8.51
C THR A 88 12.28 -3.10 9.83
N TYR A 89 11.08 -2.53 10.01
CA TYR A 89 10.24 -2.76 11.19
C TYR A 89 9.89 -4.25 11.41
N ILE A 90 10.03 -5.04 10.36
CA ILE A 90 9.88 -6.50 10.39
C ILE A 90 11.29 -7.10 10.46
N HIS A 91 11.57 -7.76 11.58
CA HIS A 91 12.79 -8.53 11.81
C HIS A 91 12.58 -10.00 11.42
N ASN A 92 13.66 -10.74 11.20
CA ASN A 92 13.66 -12.18 10.90
C ASN A 92 12.70 -12.56 9.76
N LYS A 93 12.89 -11.94 8.59
CA LYS A 93 12.06 -12.18 7.42
C LYS A 93 12.35 -13.57 6.85
N PHE A 94 11.31 -14.40 6.78
CA PHE A 94 11.29 -15.68 6.09
C PHE A 94 10.36 -15.58 4.87
N ASN A 95 10.85 -15.94 3.70
CA ASN A 95 10.02 -15.87 2.50
C ASN A 95 9.26 -17.19 2.35
N ILE A 96 7.94 -17.09 2.27
CA ILE A 96 7.05 -18.25 2.13
C ILE A 96 6.88 -18.57 0.65
N LEU A 97 6.55 -17.55 -0.17
CA LEU A 97 6.38 -17.69 -1.62
C LEU A 97 7.30 -16.72 -2.35
N LYS A 98 8.17 -17.26 -3.20
CA LYS A 98 9.00 -16.51 -4.16
C LYS A 98 8.53 -16.78 -5.58
N ASN A 99 8.44 -15.69 -6.37
CA ASN A 99 8.31 -15.63 -7.82
C ASN A 99 7.53 -16.80 -8.46
N GLU A 100 8.23 -17.81 -8.96
CA GLU A 100 7.66 -18.86 -9.84
C GLU A 100 6.57 -19.70 -9.18
N ALA A 101 6.69 -20.00 -7.89
CA ALA A 101 5.68 -20.77 -7.17
C ALA A 101 4.40 -19.95 -6.95
N GLY A 102 4.56 -18.65 -6.65
CA GLY A 102 3.46 -17.72 -6.47
C GLY A 102 2.75 -17.40 -7.79
N ASP A 103 3.50 -17.23 -8.88
CA ASP A 103 2.97 -16.85 -10.20
C ASP A 103 1.86 -17.79 -10.67
N LYS A 104 1.96 -19.11 -10.41
CA LYS A 104 0.89 -20.07 -10.74
C LYS A 104 -0.40 -19.82 -9.96
N ILE A 105 -0.27 -19.57 -8.65
CA ILE A 105 -1.40 -19.29 -7.75
C ILE A 105 -2.06 -17.96 -8.16
N TYR A 106 -1.25 -16.92 -8.34
CA TYR A 106 -1.75 -15.58 -8.70
C TYR A 106 -2.39 -15.57 -10.07
N ASN A 107 -1.83 -16.31 -11.04
CA ASN A 107 -2.43 -16.43 -12.35
C ASN A 107 -3.77 -17.17 -12.28
N ALA A 108 -3.85 -18.28 -11.54
CA ALA A 108 -5.09 -19.04 -11.36
C ALA A 108 -6.20 -18.22 -10.67
N LEU A 109 -5.84 -17.31 -9.77
CA LEU A 109 -6.78 -16.45 -9.04
C LEU A 109 -7.00 -15.07 -9.69
N SER A 110 -6.28 -14.75 -10.78
CA SER A 110 -6.32 -13.43 -11.41
C SER A 110 -7.70 -13.03 -11.93
N PHE A 111 -8.54 -14.01 -12.30
CA PHE A 111 -9.91 -13.77 -12.76
C PHE A 111 -10.78 -13.06 -11.70
N LEU A 112 -10.44 -13.22 -10.41
CA LEU A 112 -11.15 -12.56 -9.30
C LEU A 112 -10.94 -11.04 -9.28
N PHE A 113 -9.95 -10.53 -10.02
CA PHE A 113 -9.54 -9.12 -10.01
C PHE A 113 -9.81 -8.39 -11.33
N GLU A 114 -10.65 -8.97 -12.21
CA GLU A 114 -11.26 -8.17 -13.27
C GLU A 114 -12.03 -7.01 -12.63
N LYS A 115 -11.80 -5.77 -13.09
CA LYS A 115 -12.21 -4.55 -12.38
C LYS A 115 -13.71 -4.54 -12.04
N LYS A 116 -14.59 -4.89 -12.99
CA LYS A 116 -16.04 -4.85 -12.75
C LYS A 116 -16.47 -5.95 -11.79
N THR A 117 -15.99 -7.16 -12.04
CA THR A 117 -16.29 -8.35 -11.24
C THR A 117 -15.82 -8.17 -9.81
N PHE A 118 -14.62 -7.62 -9.61
CA PHE A 118 -14.06 -7.29 -8.30
C PHE A 118 -14.98 -6.38 -7.50
N PHE A 119 -15.38 -5.22 -8.05
CA PHE A 119 -16.22 -4.28 -7.29
C PHE A 119 -17.61 -4.85 -6.96
N ILE A 120 -18.23 -5.56 -7.91
CA ILE A 120 -19.53 -6.21 -7.68
C ILE A 120 -19.39 -7.26 -6.56
N ALA A 121 -18.43 -8.18 -6.68
CA ALA A 121 -18.22 -9.22 -5.69
C ALA A 121 -17.85 -8.64 -4.32
N PHE A 122 -16.97 -7.64 -4.28
CA PHE A 122 -16.56 -6.96 -3.06
C PHE A 122 -17.76 -6.35 -2.33
N VAL A 123 -18.60 -5.60 -3.04
CA VAL A 123 -19.80 -4.98 -2.46
C VAL A 123 -20.78 -6.05 -1.98
N LEU A 124 -21.03 -7.10 -2.76
CA LEU A 124 -21.93 -8.17 -2.36
C LEU A 124 -21.45 -8.90 -1.10
N LEU A 125 -20.17 -9.26 -1.03
CA LEU A 125 -19.59 -9.94 0.13
C LEU A 125 -19.56 -9.03 1.36
N PHE A 126 -19.28 -7.74 1.17
CA PHE A 126 -19.30 -6.76 2.25
C PHE A 126 -20.71 -6.57 2.80
N VAL A 127 -21.71 -6.41 1.93
CA VAL A 127 -23.12 -6.31 2.32
C VAL A 127 -23.60 -7.59 2.98
N ALA A 128 -23.27 -8.76 2.45
CA ALA A 128 -23.61 -10.05 3.07
C ALA A 128 -23.01 -10.16 4.48
N SER A 129 -21.74 -9.75 4.65
CA SER A 129 -21.11 -9.68 5.96
C SER A 129 -21.82 -8.72 6.90
N PHE A 130 -22.13 -7.51 6.43
CA PHE A 130 -22.83 -6.52 7.24
C PHE A 130 -24.23 -7.00 7.68
N VAL A 131 -25.01 -7.56 6.76
CA VAL A 131 -26.35 -8.09 7.02
C VAL A 131 -26.28 -9.27 8.00
N PHE A 132 -25.32 -10.18 7.83
CA PHE A 132 -25.09 -11.28 8.78
C PHE A 132 -24.85 -10.75 10.19
N PHE A 133 -23.96 -9.76 10.35
CA PHE A 133 -23.67 -9.17 11.66
C PHE A 133 -24.88 -8.39 12.21
N TYR A 134 -25.61 -7.66 11.38
CA TYR A 134 -26.79 -6.93 11.80
C TYR A 134 -27.88 -7.87 12.34
N ILE A 135 -28.17 -8.97 11.65
CA ILE A 135 -29.21 -9.93 12.03
C ILE A 135 -28.79 -10.75 13.27
N ASN A 136 -27.56 -11.25 13.28
CA ASN A 136 -27.15 -12.21 14.30
C ASN A 136 -26.60 -11.50 15.55
N ILE A 137 -25.79 -10.45 15.40
CA ILE A 137 -24.92 -9.91 16.45
C ILE A 137 -25.51 -8.71 17.20
N ILE A 138 -26.26 -7.82 16.53
CA ILE A 138 -26.81 -6.64 17.18
C ILE A 138 -28.07 -7.04 17.98
N GLY A 139 -27.90 -7.25 19.29
CA GLY A 139 -29.00 -7.49 20.24
C GLY A 139 -29.08 -8.89 20.86
N SER A 140 -28.21 -9.82 20.47
CA SER A 140 -28.22 -11.20 20.97
C SER A 140 -27.20 -11.41 22.10
N SER A 141 -27.65 -11.48 23.37
CA SER A 141 -26.78 -11.86 24.51
C SER A 141 -26.15 -13.24 24.35
N LYS A 142 -26.86 -14.15 23.66
CA LYS A 142 -26.41 -15.51 23.33
C LYS A 142 -25.10 -15.58 22.57
N ILE A 143 -24.71 -14.53 21.84
CA ILE A 143 -23.46 -14.56 21.06
C ILE A 143 -22.24 -14.33 21.93
N VAL A 144 -22.35 -13.47 22.95
CA VAL A 144 -21.27 -13.28 23.92
C VAL A 144 -21.05 -14.58 24.68
N GLU A 145 -22.12 -15.24 25.08
CA GLU A 145 -22.08 -16.56 25.74
C GLU A 145 -21.45 -17.62 24.82
N ASN A 146 -21.96 -17.79 23.59
CA ASN A 146 -21.42 -18.76 22.62
C ASN A 146 -19.95 -18.49 22.28
N PHE A 147 -19.55 -17.23 22.18
CA PHE A 147 -18.16 -16.84 21.95
C PHE A 147 -17.28 -17.26 23.13
N GLN A 148 -17.69 -16.94 24.36
CA GLN A 148 -16.97 -17.29 25.59
C GLN A 148 -16.85 -18.80 25.78
N GLU A 149 -17.92 -19.56 25.57
CA GLU A 149 -17.90 -21.03 25.64
C GLU A 149 -16.94 -21.66 24.63
N SER A 150 -16.77 -21.01 23.47
CA SER A 150 -15.86 -21.49 22.43
C SER A 150 -14.38 -21.25 22.74
N LEU A 151 -14.04 -20.39 23.72
CA LEU A 151 -12.66 -20.00 24.08
C LEU A 151 -11.99 -20.98 25.05
N THR A 152 -12.01 -22.27 24.73
CA THR A 152 -11.20 -23.27 25.44
C THR A 152 -9.74 -23.21 24.99
N TRP A 153 -8.79 -23.64 25.84
CA TRP A 153 -7.36 -23.65 25.49
C TRP A 153 -7.03 -24.43 24.22
N SER A 154 -7.73 -25.55 23.97
CA SER A 154 -7.58 -26.32 22.73
C SER A 154 -8.07 -25.54 21.51
N ASN A 155 -9.20 -24.84 21.65
CA ASN A 155 -9.76 -24.04 20.56
C ASN A 155 -8.92 -22.78 20.30
N LEU A 156 -8.28 -22.20 21.31
CA LEU A 156 -7.41 -21.03 21.15
C LEU A 156 -6.23 -21.31 20.20
N ILE A 157 -5.57 -22.47 20.35
CA ILE A 157 -4.48 -22.85 19.45
C ILE A 157 -5.01 -23.02 18.02
N LEU A 158 -6.16 -23.66 17.86
CA LEU A 158 -6.77 -23.86 16.54
C LEU A 158 -7.21 -22.54 15.91
N TYR A 159 -7.83 -21.63 16.68
CA TYR A 159 -8.19 -20.29 16.21
C TYR A 159 -6.96 -19.50 15.77
N TYR A 160 -5.87 -19.57 16.53
CA TYR A 160 -4.63 -18.91 16.16
C TYR A 160 -4.08 -19.43 14.83
N LEU A 161 -4.02 -20.76 14.64
CA LEU A 161 -3.57 -21.38 13.38
C LEU A 161 -4.45 -21.02 12.19
N LEU A 162 -5.79 -21.08 12.37
CA LEU A 162 -6.73 -20.73 11.32
C LEU A 162 -6.66 -19.24 10.99
N PHE A 163 -6.58 -18.37 11.99
CA PHE A 163 -6.41 -16.93 11.78
C PHE A 163 -5.13 -16.61 11.03
N PHE A 164 -4.03 -17.28 11.37
CA PHE A 164 -2.78 -17.16 10.63
C PHE A 164 -2.95 -17.57 9.16
N GLY A 165 -3.70 -18.64 8.89
CA GLY A 165 -4.11 -19.02 7.54
C GLY A 165 -4.96 -17.96 6.84
N ILE A 166 -5.89 -17.31 7.54
CA ILE A 166 -6.69 -16.21 7.00
C ILE A 166 -5.81 -15.02 6.60
N ILE A 167 -4.85 -14.65 7.44
CA ILE A 167 -3.88 -13.59 7.12
C ILE A 167 -2.98 -14.00 5.94
N PHE A 168 -2.64 -15.27 5.79
CA PHE A 168 -1.94 -15.74 4.59
C PHE A 168 -2.76 -15.53 3.32
N PHE A 169 -4.06 -15.84 3.35
CA PHE A 169 -4.95 -15.57 2.22
C PHE A 169 -5.16 -14.08 1.98
N HIS A 170 -5.16 -13.25 3.02
CA HIS A 170 -5.15 -11.79 2.91
C HIS A 170 -3.91 -11.33 2.10
N GLU A 171 -2.72 -11.81 2.45
CA GLU A 171 -1.50 -11.51 1.69
C GLU A 171 -1.54 -12.01 0.23
N ILE A 172 -2.09 -13.21 0.00
CA ILE A 172 -2.34 -13.71 -1.36
C ILE A 172 -3.28 -12.77 -2.13
N GLY A 173 -4.28 -12.18 -1.48
CA GLY A 173 -5.19 -11.21 -2.08
C GLY A 173 -4.46 -10.00 -2.66
N HIS A 174 -3.55 -9.39 -1.88
CA HIS A 174 -2.71 -8.29 -2.37
C HIS A 174 -1.79 -8.70 -3.53
N ALA A 175 -1.13 -9.86 -3.39
CA ALA A 175 -0.22 -10.38 -4.39
C ALA A 175 -0.95 -10.65 -5.73
N THR A 176 -2.11 -11.30 -5.66
CA THR A 176 -2.94 -11.66 -6.81
C THR A 176 -3.48 -10.42 -7.51
N ALA A 177 -3.98 -9.44 -6.74
CA ALA A 177 -4.43 -8.16 -7.29
C ALA A 177 -3.29 -7.45 -8.06
N SER A 178 -2.11 -7.37 -7.45
CA SER A 178 -0.94 -6.73 -8.06
C SER A 178 -0.52 -7.45 -9.34
N TYR A 179 -0.48 -8.79 -9.29
CA TYR A 179 -0.16 -9.64 -10.44
C TYR A 179 -1.16 -9.47 -11.60
N SER A 180 -2.46 -9.46 -11.31
CA SER A 180 -3.53 -9.34 -12.30
C SER A 180 -3.46 -8.05 -13.13
N PHE A 181 -2.87 -7.00 -12.56
CA PHE A 181 -2.67 -5.72 -13.23
C PHE A 181 -1.28 -5.56 -13.87
N GLY A 182 -0.48 -6.62 -13.94
CA GLY A 182 0.86 -6.61 -14.53
C GLY A 182 1.96 -6.07 -13.62
N ALA A 183 1.66 -5.80 -12.34
CA ALA A 183 2.66 -5.41 -11.35
C ALA A 183 3.04 -6.63 -10.50
N LYS A 184 4.00 -7.43 -10.97
CA LYS A 184 4.37 -8.67 -10.26
C LYS A 184 4.80 -8.41 -8.81
N PRO A 185 4.22 -9.09 -7.81
CA PRO A 185 4.70 -9.03 -6.43
C PRO A 185 6.09 -9.66 -6.33
N LYS A 186 6.94 -9.17 -5.41
CA LYS A 186 8.31 -9.70 -5.25
C LYS A 186 8.35 -10.94 -4.37
N GLU A 187 7.59 -10.94 -3.29
CA GLU A 187 7.59 -12.01 -2.29
C GLU A 187 6.34 -11.92 -1.40
N ILE A 188 5.88 -13.06 -0.90
CA ILE A 188 5.08 -13.16 0.32
C ILE A 188 5.97 -13.78 1.39
N GLY A 189 6.02 -13.15 2.55
CA GLY A 189 6.86 -13.59 3.65
C GLY A 189 6.17 -13.49 4.99
N PHE A 190 6.92 -13.97 5.98
CA PHE A 190 6.62 -13.92 7.39
C PHE A 190 7.77 -13.22 8.11
N GLY A 191 7.48 -12.55 9.21
CA GLY A 191 8.51 -12.01 10.08
C GLY A 191 7.94 -11.62 11.43
N ILE A 192 8.75 -10.90 12.19
CA ILE A 192 8.39 -10.45 13.55
C ILE A 192 8.33 -8.93 13.55
N TYR A 193 7.16 -8.38 13.84
CA TYR A 193 6.97 -6.96 14.12
C TYR A 193 6.94 -6.77 15.63
N PHE A 194 7.99 -6.15 16.17
CA PHE A 194 8.23 -6.02 17.62
C PHE A 194 8.38 -7.38 18.33
N ILE A 195 7.29 -7.99 18.77
CA ILE A 195 7.23 -9.36 19.31
C ILE A 195 6.17 -10.23 18.62
N PHE A 196 5.39 -9.64 17.72
CA PHE A 196 4.24 -10.30 17.11
C PHE A 196 4.61 -10.90 15.75
N PRO A 197 4.22 -12.15 15.49
CA PRO A 197 4.33 -12.75 14.17
C PRO A 197 3.44 -12.01 13.17
N VAL A 198 3.99 -11.62 12.03
CA VAL A 198 3.28 -10.93 10.95
C VAL A 198 3.60 -11.56 9.61
N MET A 199 2.60 -11.58 8.72
CA MET A 199 2.85 -11.83 7.30
C MET A 199 2.95 -10.50 6.55
N TYR A 200 3.58 -10.54 5.39
CA TYR A 200 3.68 -9.38 4.52
C TYR A 200 3.80 -9.81 3.06
N THR A 201 3.25 -8.97 2.17
CA THR A 201 3.47 -9.06 0.73
C THR A 201 4.22 -7.85 0.24
N ASN A 202 5.27 -8.09 -0.55
CA ASN A 202 5.96 -7.03 -1.24
C ASN A 202 5.29 -6.73 -2.60
N THR A 203 4.36 -5.79 -2.59
CA THR A 203 3.68 -5.25 -3.78
C THR A 203 4.27 -3.92 -4.25
N THR A 204 5.57 -3.64 -4.00
CA THR A 204 6.17 -2.34 -4.36
C THR A 204 6.02 -1.99 -5.84
N ASN A 205 5.93 -2.99 -6.74
CA ASN A 205 5.69 -2.74 -8.16
C ASN A 205 4.30 -2.16 -8.47
N ALA A 206 3.33 -2.28 -7.56
CA ALA A 206 1.99 -1.70 -7.69
C ALA A 206 2.03 -0.17 -7.79
N TRP A 207 3.11 0.48 -7.34
CA TRP A 207 3.29 1.93 -7.50
C TRP A 207 3.30 2.39 -8.96
N ARG A 208 3.56 1.50 -9.92
CA ARG A 208 3.49 1.80 -11.37
C ARG A 208 2.06 1.81 -11.92
N LEU A 209 1.09 1.36 -11.13
CA LEU A 209 -0.31 1.26 -11.53
C LEU A 209 -1.04 2.60 -11.38
N ASP A 210 -2.14 2.75 -12.11
CA ASP A 210 -3.10 3.84 -11.92
C ASP A 210 -3.77 3.76 -10.54
N LYS A 211 -4.31 4.89 -10.08
CA LYS A 211 -4.93 5.04 -8.77
C LYS A 211 -5.96 3.95 -8.44
N ILE A 212 -6.86 3.64 -9.38
CA ILE A 212 -7.95 2.68 -9.15
C ILE A 212 -7.35 1.28 -8.96
N LYS A 213 -6.39 0.90 -9.81
CA LYS A 213 -5.69 -0.38 -9.66
C LYS A 213 -4.93 -0.47 -8.34
N ARG A 214 -4.27 0.60 -7.88
CA ARG A 214 -3.60 0.62 -6.56
C ARG A 214 -4.59 0.42 -5.41
N ILE A 215 -5.74 1.09 -5.47
CA ILE A 215 -6.82 0.89 -4.48
C ILE A 215 -7.29 -0.57 -4.48
N ILE A 216 -7.48 -1.20 -5.64
CA ILE A 216 -7.84 -2.62 -5.72
C ILE A 216 -6.74 -3.51 -5.13
N VAL A 217 -5.45 -3.21 -5.37
CA VAL A 217 -4.33 -3.93 -4.75
C VAL A 217 -4.39 -3.82 -3.23
N ASN A 218 -4.61 -2.62 -2.68
CA ASN A 218 -4.74 -2.42 -1.24
C ASN A 218 -6.02 -3.04 -0.65
N LEU A 219 -7.10 -3.16 -1.43
CA LEU A 219 -8.31 -3.87 -1.01
C LEU A 219 -8.20 -5.40 -1.18
N GLY A 220 -7.20 -5.90 -1.90
CA GLY A 220 -7.09 -7.30 -2.27
C GLY A 220 -7.07 -8.25 -1.08
N GLY A 221 -6.37 -7.89 0.00
CA GLY A 221 -6.35 -8.70 1.22
C GLY A 221 -7.70 -8.74 1.93
N ILE A 222 -8.36 -7.58 2.08
CA ILE A 222 -9.71 -7.51 2.66
C ILE A 222 -10.70 -8.29 1.80
N TYR A 223 -10.58 -8.24 0.47
CA TYR A 223 -11.44 -8.99 -0.44
C TYR A 223 -11.34 -10.51 -0.19
N PHE A 224 -10.13 -11.05 0.02
CA PHE A 224 -9.95 -12.46 0.35
C PHE A 224 -10.49 -12.80 1.74
N GLN A 225 -10.34 -11.91 2.72
CA GLN A 225 -10.97 -12.08 4.03
C GLN A 225 -12.49 -12.11 3.94
N LEU A 226 -13.10 -11.30 3.06
CA LEU A 226 -14.54 -11.29 2.81
C LEU A 226 -15.03 -12.59 2.16
N ILE A 227 -14.26 -13.17 1.23
CA ILE A 227 -14.54 -14.50 0.66
C ILE A 227 -14.51 -15.56 1.76
N ILE A 228 -13.52 -15.53 2.65
CA ILE A 228 -13.43 -16.46 3.78
C ILE A 228 -14.60 -16.26 4.74
N ASN A 229 -14.98 -15.01 5.04
CA ASN A 229 -16.15 -14.70 5.84
C ASN A 229 -17.42 -15.34 5.26
N PHE A 230 -17.61 -15.29 3.95
CA PHE A 230 -18.75 -15.95 3.29
C PHE A 230 -18.75 -17.48 3.48
N VAL A 231 -17.57 -18.12 3.44
CA VAL A 231 -17.43 -19.54 3.76
C VAL A 231 -17.76 -19.82 5.23
N LEU A 232 -17.27 -18.98 6.15
CA LEU A 232 -17.54 -19.12 7.59
C LEU A 232 -19.03 -18.92 7.92
N MET A 233 -19.72 -17.99 7.25
CA MET A 233 -21.18 -17.83 7.37
C MET A 233 -21.92 -19.06 6.87
N SER A 234 -21.46 -19.67 5.78
CA SER A 234 -22.05 -20.91 5.28
C SER A 234 -21.87 -22.05 6.29
N LEU A 235 -20.68 -22.16 6.90
CA LEU A 235 -20.44 -23.12 7.99
C LEU A 235 -21.32 -22.84 9.20
N TYR A 236 -21.55 -21.58 9.56
CA TYR A 236 -22.44 -21.22 10.65
C TYR A 236 -23.86 -21.75 10.47
N TYR A 237 -24.43 -21.66 9.26
CA TYR A 237 -25.80 -22.11 9.00
C TYR A 237 -25.94 -23.61 8.68
N PHE A 238 -24.92 -24.21 8.07
CA PHE A 238 -25.04 -25.56 7.49
C PHE A 238 -24.16 -26.63 8.13
N SER A 239 -23.33 -26.29 9.12
CA SER A 239 -22.39 -27.21 9.75
C SER A 239 -22.64 -27.35 11.26
N PRO A 240 -22.33 -28.50 11.89
CA PRO A 240 -22.36 -28.65 13.34
C PRO A 240 -21.36 -27.73 14.08
N PHE A 241 -20.43 -27.09 13.37
CA PHE A 241 -19.42 -26.18 13.95
C PHE A 241 -19.91 -24.72 14.04
N GLN A 242 -21.18 -24.52 14.39
CA GLN A 242 -21.82 -23.20 14.40
C GLN A 242 -21.09 -22.20 15.31
N ASN A 243 -20.89 -22.52 16.59
CA ASN A 243 -20.23 -21.60 17.53
C ASN A 243 -18.75 -21.34 17.16
N PHE A 244 -18.04 -22.37 16.69
CA PHE A 244 -16.64 -22.26 16.29
C PHE A 244 -16.46 -21.34 15.06
N SER A 245 -17.30 -21.53 14.03
CA SER A 245 -17.29 -20.70 12.82
C SER A 245 -17.70 -19.26 13.13
N LEU A 246 -18.66 -19.04 14.03
CA LEU A 246 -19.05 -17.70 14.49
C LEU A 246 -17.88 -16.97 15.17
N SER A 247 -17.15 -17.64 16.07
CA SER A 247 -16.01 -17.03 16.76
C SER A 247 -14.88 -16.64 15.81
N LEU A 248 -14.56 -17.52 14.84
CA LEU A 248 -13.55 -17.22 13.83
C LEU A 248 -14.00 -16.08 12.89
N LEU A 249 -15.30 -16.03 12.56
CA LEU A 249 -15.91 -14.97 11.76
C LEU A 249 -15.84 -13.61 12.47
N ILE A 250 -16.15 -13.57 13.78
CA ILE A 250 -16.04 -12.36 14.62
C ILE A 250 -14.59 -11.88 14.65
N MET A 251 -13.64 -12.78 14.89
CA MET A 251 -12.21 -12.45 14.93
C MET A 251 -11.70 -11.91 13.59
N ASN A 252 -12.05 -12.56 12.47
CA ASN A 252 -11.66 -12.07 11.13
C ASN A 252 -12.32 -10.72 10.80
N THR A 253 -13.58 -10.52 11.19
CA THR A 253 -14.26 -9.24 10.95
C THR A 253 -13.66 -8.10 11.77
N ALA A 254 -13.26 -8.36 13.02
CA ALA A 254 -12.48 -7.40 13.81
C ALA A 254 -11.14 -7.07 13.15
N SER A 255 -10.48 -8.06 12.52
CA SER A 255 -9.27 -7.83 11.72
C SER A 255 -9.55 -6.94 10.50
N ILE A 256 -10.63 -7.18 9.74
CA ILE A 256 -11.01 -6.35 8.59
C ILE A 256 -11.25 -4.90 9.02
N ILE A 257 -12.00 -4.68 10.11
CA ILE A 257 -12.26 -3.34 10.65
C ILE A 257 -10.93 -2.65 11.02
N THR A 258 -10.02 -3.38 11.65
CA THR A 258 -8.68 -2.89 11.99
C THR A 258 -7.88 -2.55 10.73
N SER A 259 -7.93 -3.38 9.69
CA SER A 259 -7.25 -3.13 8.42
C SER A 259 -7.75 -1.86 7.71
N PHE A 260 -9.03 -1.52 7.85
CA PHE A 260 -9.60 -0.27 7.32
C PHE A 260 -9.20 0.99 8.10
N ASN A 261 -8.58 0.86 9.28
CA ASN A 261 -8.20 2.01 10.09
C ASN A 261 -7.13 2.87 9.38
N PRO A 262 -7.44 4.13 9.00
CA PRO A 262 -6.53 4.98 8.23
C PRO A 262 -5.42 5.61 9.08
N PHE A 263 -5.47 5.49 10.41
CA PHE A 263 -4.49 6.12 11.30
C PHE A 263 -3.23 5.26 11.51
N PHE A 264 -3.33 3.96 11.29
CA PHE A 264 -2.21 3.02 11.36
C PHE A 264 -1.76 2.61 9.95
N ARG A 265 -0.52 2.13 9.78
CA ARG A 265 0.02 1.69 8.47
C ARG A 265 -0.57 0.34 8.02
N TYR A 266 -1.90 0.25 7.99
CA TYR A 266 -2.68 -0.84 7.44
C TYR A 266 -3.21 -0.46 6.04
N ASP A 267 -3.99 -1.33 5.42
CA ASP A 267 -4.52 -1.13 4.07
C ASP A 267 -5.33 0.15 3.93
N GLY A 268 -6.15 0.47 4.94
CA GLY A 268 -6.96 1.68 4.99
C GLY A 268 -6.14 2.96 4.88
N TYR A 269 -4.94 3.01 5.46
CA TYR A 269 -4.03 4.15 5.32
C TYR A 269 -3.58 4.33 3.87
N TRP A 270 -3.21 3.24 3.20
CA TRP A 270 -2.76 3.30 1.80
C TRP A 270 -3.91 3.63 0.85
N ILE A 271 -5.11 3.06 1.08
CA ILE A 271 -6.33 3.41 0.33
C ILE A 271 -6.65 4.90 0.49
N PHE A 272 -6.63 5.42 1.72
CA PHE A 272 -6.90 6.83 2.00
C PHE A 272 -5.84 7.74 1.37
N SER A 273 -4.56 7.37 1.49
CA SER A 273 -3.43 8.06 0.88
C SER A 273 -3.56 8.13 -0.65
N ASP A 274 -3.89 7.01 -1.29
CA ASP A 274 -4.12 6.94 -2.74
C ASP A 274 -5.36 7.72 -3.16
N TYR A 275 -6.45 7.68 -2.38
CA TYR A 275 -7.69 8.38 -2.69
C TYR A 275 -7.52 9.91 -2.68
N PHE A 276 -6.83 10.45 -1.68
CA PHE A 276 -6.61 11.89 -1.55
C PHE A 276 -5.31 12.38 -2.22
N HIS A 277 -4.54 11.49 -2.86
CA HIS A 277 -3.20 11.80 -3.39
C HIS A 277 -2.25 12.35 -2.31
N LEU A 278 -2.50 11.97 -1.05
CA LEU A 278 -1.81 12.46 0.13
C LEU A 278 -0.73 11.47 0.56
N GLN A 279 0.46 11.67 0.02
CA GLN A 279 1.56 10.71 0.11
C GLN A 279 2.41 10.98 1.33
N ASN A 280 2.92 9.91 1.97
CA ASN A 280 3.73 9.99 3.19
C ASN A 280 3.09 10.80 4.31
N LEU A 281 1.78 10.61 4.42
CA LEU A 281 0.90 11.27 5.36
C LEU A 281 1.40 11.12 6.80
N ARG A 282 1.86 9.92 7.19
CA ARG A 282 2.42 9.66 8.53
C ARG A 282 3.74 10.39 8.77
N GLU A 283 4.66 10.41 7.81
CA GLU A 283 5.94 11.11 8.00
C GLU A 283 5.72 12.62 8.07
N LYS A 284 4.86 13.14 7.21
CA LYS A 284 4.43 14.55 7.25
C LYS A 284 3.74 14.87 8.57
N SER A 285 2.79 14.06 9.04
CA SER A 285 2.08 14.30 10.30
C SER A 285 3.01 14.19 11.51
N THR A 286 3.87 13.18 11.58
CA THR A 286 4.82 13.00 12.69
C THR A 286 5.85 14.14 12.70
N SER A 287 6.38 14.54 11.55
CA SER A 287 7.29 15.70 11.46
C SER A 287 6.60 17.00 11.89
N LEU A 288 5.34 17.20 11.52
CA LEU A 288 4.56 18.37 11.90
C LEU A 288 4.26 18.36 13.40
N VAL A 289 3.86 17.23 13.97
CA VAL A 289 3.64 17.10 15.43
C VAL A 289 4.93 17.33 16.19
N GLN A 290 6.05 16.74 15.76
CA GLN A 290 7.37 16.99 16.34
C GLN A 290 7.74 18.48 16.27
N ASN A 291 7.53 19.12 15.13
CA ASN A 291 7.83 20.55 14.95
C ASN A 291 6.90 21.45 15.78
N ILE A 292 5.62 21.11 15.94
CA ILE A 292 4.71 21.83 16.84
C ILE A 292 5.18 21.70 18.29
N ILE A 293 5.58 20.50 18.72
CA ILE A 293 6.06 20.26 20.09
C ILE A 293 7.38 20.98 20.36
N LEU A 294 8.34 20.88 19.45
CA LEU A 294 9.69 21.41 19.63
C LEU A 294 9.77 22.92 19.32
N HIS A 295 9.02 23.40 18.33
CA HIS A 295 9.10 24.75 17.76
C HIS A 295 7.73 25.33 17.38
N PRO A 296 6.81 25.55 18.35
CA PRO A 296 5.42 25.92 18.06
C PRO A 296 5.29 27.24 17.30
N SER A 297 5.93 28.33 17.76
CA SER A 297 5.81 29.67 17.15
C SER A 297 6.31 29.72 15.70
N LYS A 298 7.42 29.04 15.41
CA LYS A 298 8.00 28.93 14.06
C LYS A 298 7.13 28.07 13.13
N THR A 299 6.58 26.98 13.65
CA THR A 299 5.72 26.10 12.86
C THR A 299 4.41 26.78 12.49
N PHE A 300 3.79 27.51 13.44
CA PHE A 300 2.58 28.27 13.16
C PHE A 300 2.80 29.42 12.15
N SER A 301 3.95 30.09 12.19
CA SER A 301 4.28 31.11 11.18
C SER A 301 4.57 30.51 9.80
N GLU A 302 5.26 29.37 9.73
CA GLU A 302 5.49 28.64 8.47
C GLU A 302 4.19 28.10 7.85
N ILE A 303 3.25 27.61 8.65
CA ILE A 303 1.92 27.18 8.17
C ILE A 303 1.15 28.38 7.62
N LYS A 304 1.18 29.52 8.34
CA LYS A 304 0.48 30.75 7.93
C LYS A 304 1.08 31.38 6.67
N ASN A 305 2.37 31.20 6.42
CA ASN A 305 3.11 31.80 5.30
C ASN A 305 3.30 30.86 4.10
N LYS A 306 2.77 29.63 4.12
CA LYS A 306 2.96 28.66 3.05
C LYS A 306 2.16 29.02 1.79
N ASN A 307 2.75 29.88 0.96
CA ASN A 307 2.68 29.71 -0.49
C ASN A 307 3.26 28.33 -0.80
N ILE A 308 2.46 27.44 -1.37
CA ILE A 308 2.85 26.07 -1.73
C ILE A 308 3.90 26.16 -2.84
N LYS A 309 5.18 26.33 -2.49
CA LYS A 309 6.29 26.10 -3.42
C LYS A 309 6.33 24.60 -3.68
N TYR A 310 5.89 24.21 -4.87
CA TYR A 310 5.95 22.84 -5.39
C TYR A 310 7.34 22.25 -5.10
N SER A 311 7.42 21.24 -4.24
CA SER A 311 8.66 20.49 -4.09
C SER A 311 8.85 19.67 -5.35
N LEU A 312 9.99 19.85 -6.03
CA LEU A 312 10.38 19.09 -7.23
C LEU A 312 10.35 17.57 -7.00
N LEU A 313 10.46 17.16 -5.74
CA LEU A 313 10.56 15.78 -5.29
C LEU A 313 9.58 15.55 -4.13
N THR A 314 8.78 14.50 -4.22
CA THR A 314 8.14 13.88 -3.07
C THR A 314 8.64 12.45 -3.02
N ARG A 315 9.31 12.08 -1.92
CA ARG A 315 9.66 10.69 -1.62
C ARG A 315 8.36 9.93 -1.34
N TRP A 316 8.26 8.66 -1.76
CA TRP A 316 7.06 7.83 -1.57
C TRP A 316 7.26 6.65 -0.63
N VAL A 317 8.44 5.99 -0.63
CA VAL A 317 8.82 4.91 0.29
C VAL A 317 10.35 4.85 0.41
#